data_AF-A0A1F7W4U7-F1
#
_entry.id   AF-A0A1F7W4U7-F1
#
_cell.length_a   1.000
_cell.length_b   1.000
_cell.length_c   1.000
_cell.angle_alpha   90.00
_cell.angle_beta   90.00
_cell.angle_gamma   90.00
#
_symmetry.space_group_name_H-M   'P 1'
#
loop_
_entity.id
_entity.type
_entity.pdbx_description
1 polymer ?
#
loop_
_entity_poly.entity_id
_entity_poly.type
_entity_poly.pdbx_seq_one_letter_code
_entity_poly.pdbx_strand_id
1 'polypeptide(L)'
;MRLSDKQFSKLVLVCTNEKPDGRPCCAQKASPEFYHALKVAVAGMDPTIRVSKTGCLGNCVSGATVAIMPKNVYLGEVKESDIPEILEMLK
;
A
#
# COMPACT_ATOMS: atom_id res chain seq x y z
N MET A 1 -1.58 -27.61 -6.47
CA MET A 1 -1.97 -26.29 -5.93
C MET A 1 -3.10 -26.50 -4.93
N ARG A 2 -3.06 -25.91 -3.73
CA ARG A 2 -4.12 -26.02 -2.71
C ARG A 2 -4.49 -24.63 -2.20
N LEU A 3 -5.76 -24.44 -1.81
CA LEU A 3 -6.22 -23.19 -1.21
C LEU A 3 -5.65 -23.04 0.20
N SER A 4 -5.46 -21.80 0.63
CA SER A 4 -5.05 -21.45 2.00
C SER A 4 -6.25 -20.88 2.75
N ASP A 5 -6.34 -21.18 4.05
CA ASP A 5 -7.43 -20.73 4.92
C ASP A 5 -7.32 -19.24 5.33
N LYS A 6 -6.32 -18.51 4.84
CA LYS A 6 -6.15 -17.09 5.17
C LYS A 6 -7.18 -16.24 4.43
N GLN A 7 -8.06 -15.61 5.19
CA GLN A 7 -9.04 -14.64 4.69
C GLN A 7 -8.73 -13.23 5.22
N PHE A 8 -8.67 -12.26 4.32
CA PHE A 8 -8.62 -10.84 4.66
C PHE A 8 -9.83 -10.15 4.01
N SER A 9 -10.46 -9.23 4.73
CA SER A 9 -11.60 -8.46 4.21
C SER A 9 -11.13 -7.49 3.12
N LYS A 10 -9.95 -6.88 3.33
CA LYS A 10 -9.32 -5.91 2.43
C LYS A 10 -7.82 -6.15 2.37
N LEU A 11 -7.25 -5.95 1.18
CA LEU A 11 -5.80 -5.96 0.95
C LEU A 11 -5.36 -4.57 0.54
N VAL A 12 -4.43 -4.01 1.30
CA VAL A 12 -3.80 -2.71 1.03
C VAL A 12 -2.37 -2.97 0.58
N LEU A 13 -2.12 -2.72 -0.70
CA LEU A 13 -0.86 -3.02 -1.37
C LEU A 13 -0.08 -1.73 -1.55
N VAL A 14 1.04 -1.60 -0.84
CA VAL A 14 1.91 -0.43 -0.98
C VAL A 14 3.08 -0.79 -1.89
N CYS A 15 3.25 -0.05 -2.97
CA CYS A 15 4.40 -0.22 -3.85
C CYS A 15 5.64 0.33 -3.16
N THR A 16 6.57 -0.56 -2.78
CA THR A 16 7.87 -0.18 -2.21
C THR A 16 9.02 -0.56 -3.13
N ASN A 17 8.73 -0.67 -4.43
CA ASN A 17 9.69 -1.14 -5.41
C ASN A 17 10.81 -0.11 -5.63
N GLU A 18 12.04 -0.57 -5.46
CA GLU A 18 13.26 0.16 -5.82
C GLU A 18 13.75 -0.29 -7.19
N LYS A 19 14.27 0.64 -7.99
CA LYS A 19 14.87 0.33 -9.29
C LYS A 19 16.35 0.71 -9.26
N PRO A 20 17.27 -0.25 -9.44
CA PRO A 20 18.70 0.00 -9.34
C PRO A 20 19.26 0.83 -10.50
N ASP A 21 18.51 0.95 -11.60
CA ASP A 21 18.90 1.70 -12.80
C ASP A 21 18.59 3.22 -12.72
N GLY A 22 18.20 3.71 -11.55
CA GLY A 22 17.93 5.14 -11.31
C GLY A 22 16.63 5.66 -11.92
N ARG A 23 15.82 4.81 -12.57
CA ARG A 23 14.50 5.23 -13.07
C ARG A 23 13.57 5.60 -11.90
N PRO A 24 12.66 6.57 -12.09
CA PRO A 24 11.67 6.93 -11.08
C PRO A 24 10.92 5.69 -10.56
N CYS A 25 10.89 5.56 -9.24
CA CYS A 25 10.25 4.45 -8.55
C CYS A 25 9.63 4.91 -7.22
N CYS A 26 8.75 4.08 -6.64
CA CYS A 26 8.05 4.46 -5.42
C CYS A 26 8.98 4.48 -4.21
N ALA A 27 10.02 3.64 -4.17
CA ALA A 27 10.97 3.60 -3.05
C ALA A 27 11.64 4.97 -2.81
N GLN A 28 11.96 5.71 -3.88
CA GLN A 28 12.55 7.05 -3.82
C GLN A 28 11.58 8.14 -3.32
N LYS A 29 10.29 7.83 -3.19
CA LYS A 29 9.22 8.77 -2.80
C LYS A 29 8.68 8.46 -1.40
N ALA A 30 9.55 8.04 -0.48
CA ALA A 30 9.22 7.68 0.91
C ALA A 30 8.15 6.58 1.08
N SER A 31 7.93 5.75 0.04
CA SER A 31 6.97 4.64 0.13
C SER A 31 7.32 3.57 1.17
N PRO A 32 8.60 3.25 1.48
CA PRO A 32 8.92 2.32 2.55
C PRO A 32 8.47 2.82 3.91
N GLU A 33 8.77 4.08 4.25
CA GLU A 33 8.40 4.75 5.49
C GLU A 33 6.87 4.83 5.62
N PHE A 34 6.21 5.30 4.55
CA PHE A 34 4.75 5.33 4.47
C PHE A 34 4.12 3.95 4.69
N TYR A 35 4.67 2.88 4.10
CA TYR A 35 4.19 1.51 4.35
C TYR A 35 4.26 1.14 5.83
N HIS A 36 5.36 1.48 6.50
CA HIS A 36 5.54 1.17 7.92
C HIS A 36 4.52 1.90 8.78
N ALA A 37 4.32 3.20 8.53
CA ALA A 37 3.32 4.01 9.23
C ALA A 37 1.89 3.48 8.99
N LEU A 38 1.51 3.23 7.74
CA LEU A 38 0.17 2.72 7.39
C LEU A 38 -0.10 1.34 7.99
N LYS A 39 0.90 0.45 8.00
CA LYS A 39 0.76 -0.89 8.58
C LYS A 39 0.47 -0.82 10.09
N VAL A 40 1.15 0.05 10.83
CA VAL A 40 0.91 0.24 12.27
C VAL A 40 -0.49 0.79 12.49
N ALA A 41 -0.89 1.81 11.72
CA ALA A 41 -2.20 2.44 11.84
C ALA A 41 -3.36 1.48 11.58
N VAL A 42 -3.28 0.68 10.51
CA VAL A 42 -4.31 -0.31 10.15
C VAL A 42 -4.38 -1.46 11.17
N ALA A 43 -3.24 -1.90 11.70
CA ALA A 43 -3.21 -2.98 12.70
C ALA A 43 -3.95 -2.60 14.00
N GLY A 44 -4.01 -1.31 14.34
CA GLY A 44 -4.81 -0.81 15.47
C GLY A 44 -6.30 -0.64 15.16
N MET A 45 -6.71 -0.73 13.90
CA MET A 45 -8.08 -0.49 13.45
C MET A 45 -8.86 -1.79 13.21
N ASP A 46 -8.36 -2.66 12.33
CA ASP A 46 -9.06 -3.90 11.95
C ASP A 46 -8.03 -4.98 11.55
N PRO A 47 -7.94 -6.11 12.30
CA PRO A 47 -7.01 -7.19 12.01
C PRO A 47 -7.35 -7.98 10.74
N THR A 48 -8.56 -7.82 10.19
CA THR A 48 -8.97 -8.45 8.93
C THR A 48 -8.47 -7.69 7.70
N ILE A 49 -7.91 -6.48 7.87
CA ILE A 49 -7.30 -5.68 6.81
C ILE A 49 -5.80 -5.91 6.81
N ARG A 50 -5.27 -6.31 5.64
CA ARG A 50 -3.85 -6.62 5.50
C ARG A 50 -3.13 -5.58 4.66
N VAL A 51 -2.17 -4.89 5.26
CA VAL A 51 -1.19 -4.06 4.57
C VAL A 51 0.03 -4.90 4.17
N SER A 52 0.40 -4.89 2.89
CA SER A 52 1.52 -5.66 2.33
C SER A 52 2.37 -4.82 1.38
N LYS A 53 3.68 -5.08 1.37
CA LYS A 53 4.61 -4.54 0.37
C LYS A 53 4.37 -5.24 -0.97
N THR A 54 4.56 -4.50 -2.06
CA THR A 54 4.47 -5.02 -3.43
C THR A 54 5.59 -4.48 -4.31
N GLY A 55 5.82 -5.18 -5.42
CA GLY A 55 6.62 -4.70 -6.54
C GLY A 55 5.92 -3.56 -7.29
N CYS A 56 6.45 -3.23 -8.47
CA CYS A 56 5.91 -2.14 -9.29
C CYS A 56 4.44 -2.37 -9.66
N LEU A 57 3.58 -1.39 -9.34
CA LEU A 57 2.16 -1.37 -9.73
C LEU A 57 1.92 -0.64 -11.06
N GLY A 58 2.97 -0.33 -11.83
CA GLY A 58 2.87 0.35 -13.12
C GLY A 58 2.65 1.88 -13.05
N ASN A 59 2.45 2.44 -11.87
CA ASN A 59 2.13 3.85 -11.68
C ASN A 59 3.30 4.67 -11.09
N CYS A 60 4.52 4.49 -11.62
CA CYS A 60 5.71 5.14 -11.04
C CYS A 60 5.67 6.67 -11.15
N VAL A 61 5.07 7.22 -12.21
CA VAL A 61 4.95 8.66 -12.45
C VAL A 61 4.19 9.32 -11.30
N SER A 62 3.01 8.80 -10.96
CA SER A 62 2.20 9.25 -9.83
C SER A 62 2.47 8.46 -8.55
N GLY A 63 3.64 7.81 -8.41
CA GLY A 63 4.02 7.16 -7.15
C GLY A 63 4.23 8.19 -6.02
N ALA A 64 4.29 7.83 -4.74
CA ALA A 64 4.12 6.49 -4.17
C ALA A 64 2.70 5.94 -4.40
N THR A 65 2.60 4.65 -4.77
CA THR A 65 1.31 4.05 -5.15
C THR A 65 0.79 3.10 -4.08
N VAL A 66 -0.50 3.22 -3.76
CA VAL A 66 -1.23 2.30 -2.88
C VAL A 66 -2.43 1.75 -3.62
N ALA A 67 -2.62 0.43 -3.62
CA ALA A 67 -3.81 -0.19 -4.16
C ALA A 67 -4.67 -0.80 -3.05
N ILE A 68 -5.97 -0.55 -3.08
CA ILE A 68 -6.95 -1.06 -2.11
C ILE A 68 -7.87 -2.06 -2.82
N MET A 69 -7.81 -3.31 -2.40
CA MET A 69 -8.61 -4.41 -2.93
C MET A 69 -9.63 -4.89 -1.88
N PRO A 70 -10.83 -5.31 -2.30
CA PRO A 70 -11.29 -5.55 -3.68
C PRO A 70 -11.87 -4.31 -4.39
N LYS A 71 -11.82 -3.11 -3.77
CA LYS A 71 -12.39 -1.87 -4.33
C LYS A 71 -11.75 -1.41 -5.64
N ASN A 72 -10.59 -1.98 -6.02
CA ASN A 72 -9.82 -1.62 -7.22
C ASN A 72 -9.46 -0.12 -7.28
N VAL A 73 -9.14 0.46 -6.12
CA VAL A 73 -8.76 1.87 -5.99
C VAL A 73 -7.23 1.97 -5.97
N TYR A 74 -6.68 2.91 -6.74
CA TYR A 74 -5.26 3.22 -6.78
C TYR A 74 -5.05 4.67 -6.34
N LEU A 75 -4.32 4.85 -5.26
CA LEU A 75 -3.87 6.15 -4.78
C LEU A 75 -2.47 6.40 -5.30
N GLY A 76 -2.22 7.62 -5.75
CA GLY A 76 -0.91 8.11 -6.17
C GLY A 76 -0.45 9.24 -5.26
N GLU A 77 0.85 9.53 -5.30
CA GLU A 77 1.50 10.63 -4.59
C GLU A 77 1.21 10.66 -3.08
N VAL A 78 0.94 9.49 -2.50
CA VAL A 78 0.54 9.38 -1.09
C VAL A 78 1.65 9.84 -0.16
N LYS A 79 1.25 10.48 0.93
CA LYS A 79 2.10 10.96 2.02
C LYS A 79 1.58 10.45 3.35
N GLU A 80 2.43 10.48 4.38
CA GLU A 80 2.03 10.08 5.73
C GLU A 80 0.85 10.90 6.27
N SER A 81 0.70 12.16 5.83
CA SER A 81 -0.45 13.02 6.15
C SER A 81 -1.79 12.46 5.69
N ASP A 82 -1.80 11.57 4.70
CA ASP A 82 -3.01 11.04 4.07
C ASP A 82 -3.49 9.76 4.76
N ILE A 83 -2.70 9.23 5.71
CA ILE A 83 -3.05 8.02 6.47
C ILE A 83 -4.44 8.12 7.12
N PRO A 84 -4.82 9.22 7.80
CA PRO A 84 -6.16 9.34 8.39
C PRO A 84 -7.28 9.18 7.35
N GLU A 85 -7.14 9.79 6.18
CA GLU A 85 -8.13 9.66 5.09
C GLU A 85 -8.20 8.23 4.55
N ILE A 86 -7.03 7.58 4.37
CA ILE A 86 -6.96 6.19 3.93
C ILE A 86 -7.63 5.25 4.95
N LEU A 87 -7.47 5.49 6.25
CA LEU A 87 -8.16 4.70 7.28
C LEU A 87 -9.68 4.84 7.19
N GLU A 88 -10.20 6.04 6.93
CA GLU A 88 -11.64 6.24 6.68
C GLU A 88 -12.12 5.48 5.44
N MET A 89 -11.35 5.46 4.35
CA MET A 89 -11.66 4.66 3.15
C MET A 89 -11.65 3.14 3.40
N LEU A 90 -10.92 2.70 4.42
CA LEU A 90 -10.75 1.32 4.82
C LEU A 90 -11.77 0.83 5.85
N LYS A 91 -12.60 1.72 6.41
CA LYS A 91 -13.84 1.30 7.07
C LYS A 91 -14.78 0.63 6.05
#